data_AF-A0A3E0MZU0-F1
#
_entry.id   AF-A0A3E0MZU0-F1
#
_cell.length_a   1.000
_cell.length_b   1.000
_cell.length_c   1.000
_cell.angle_alpha   90.00
_cell.angle_beta   90.00
_cell.angle_gamma   90.00
#
_symmetry.space_group_name_H-M   'P 1'
#
loop_
_entity.id
_entity.type
_entity.pdbx_description
1 polymer ?
#
loop_
_entity_poly.entity_id
_entity_poly.type
_entity_poly.pdbx_seq_one_letter_code
_entity_poly.pdbx_strand_id
1 'polypeptide(L)'
;MGRADRILLGHLHEHRGRTVDELIEESVAAHLERSNFNSSTQVAGLLEGLGLDVEPLRRFFSQLDQMMRRRHQIVHRADCTSETGRGRHRAHSLSASTVEQWINVVLDMHAILQYQVEMRLAQNV
;
A
#
# COMPACT_ATOMS: atom_id res chain seq x y z
N MET A 1 9.08 -19.87 16.18
CA MET A 1 10.34 -20.63 16.36
C MET A 1 11.18 -20.44 15.11
N GLY A 2 12.33 -19.77 15.22
CA GLY A 2 13.22 -19.48 14.10
C GLY A 2 14.12 -20.67 13.76
N ARG A 3 14.14 -21.07 12.49
CA ARG A 3 15.07 -22.07 11.97
C ARG A 3 16.45 -21.42 11.86
N ALA A 4 17.49 -22.04 12.44
CA ALA A 4 18.85 -21.56 12.30
C ALA A 4 19.37 -21.86 10.89
N ASP A 5 19.50 -20.82 10.07
CA ASP A 5 20.17 -20.91 8.78
C ASP A 5 21.66 -20.55 8.92
N ARG A 6 22.52 -21.21 8.14
CA ARG A 6 23.96 -20.92 8.14
C ARG A 6 24.21 -19.58 7.47
N ILE A 7 24.62 -18.59 8.26
CA ILE A 7 25.13 -17.30 7.78
C ILE A 7 26.65 -17.33 7.88
N LEU A 8 27.36 -17.00 6.81
CA LEU A 8 28.81 -16.84 6.85
C LEU A 8 29.15 -15.51 7.53
N LEU A 9 30.10 -15.51 8.47
CA LEU A 9 30.59 -14.31 9.16
C LEU A 9 31.05 -13.21 8.20
N GLY A 10 31.55 -13.57 7.02
CA GLY A 10 31.93 -12.62 5.97
C GLY A 10 30.76 -11.75 5.47
N HIS A 11 29.53 -12.28 5.45
CA HIS A 11 28.35 -11.51 5.03
C HIS A 11 27.98 -10.41 6.04
N LEU A 12 28.35 -10.59 7.32
CA LEU A 12 28.11 -9.57 8.35
C LEU A 12 29.05 -8.37 8.21
N HIS A 13 30.14 -8.49 7.43
CA HIS A 13 31.09 -7.40 7.23
C HIS A 13 30.43 -6.17 6.57
N GLU A 14 29.51 -6.40 5.63
CA GLU A 14 28.76 -5.35 4.92
C GLU A 14 27.82 -4.56 5.85
N HIS A 15 27.52 -5.11 7.02
CA HIS A 15 26.62 -4.53 8.01
C HIS A 15 27.34 -4.12 9.31
N ARG A 16 28.66 -3.96 9.26
CA ARG A 16 29.47 -3.60 10.43
C ARG A 16 29.00 -2.28 11.05
N GLY A 17 28.87 -2.27 12.39
CA GLY A 17 28.48 -1.10 13.16
C GLY A 17 26.97 -0.90 13.27
N ARG A 18 26.18 -1.80 12.68
CA ARG A 18 24.72 -1.78 12.75
C ARG A 18 24.20 -2.81 13.74
N THR A 19 23.07 -2.50 14.36
CA THR A 19 22.37 -3.45 15.23
C THR A 19 21.53 -4.44 14.42
N VAL A 20 21.15 -5.56 15.04
CA VAL A 20 20.24 -6.52 14.42
C VAL A 20 18.87 -5.86 14.15
N ASP A 21 18.40 -5.02 15.07
CA ASP A 21 17.11 -4.33 14.93
C ASP A 21 17.13 -3.36 13.73
N GLU A 22 18.19 -2.57 13.56
CA GLU A 22 18.38 -1.69 12.40
C GLU A 22 18.38 -2.47 11.07
N LEU A 23 18.96 -3.66 11.07
CA LEU A 23 18.96 -4.53 9.88
C LEU A 23 17.57 -5.07 9.56
N ILE A 24 16.82 -5.46 10.58
CA ILE A 24 15.45 -5.94 10.42
C ILE A 24 14.56 -4.79 9.93
N GLU A 25 14.65 -3.61 10.55
CA GLU A 25 13.88 -2.43 10.18
C GLU A 25 14.12 -2.04 8.71
N GLU A 26 15.39 -1.93 8.30
CA GLU A 26 15.71 -1.63 6.90
C GLU A 26 15.22 -2.71 5.94
N SER A 27 15.35 -3.99 6.29
CA SER A 27 14.87 -5.09 5.45
C SER A 27 13.35 -5.03 5.27
N VAL A 28 12.61 -4.74 6.35
CA VAL A 28 11.16 -4.58 6.33
C VAL A 28 10.77 -3.35 5.51
N ALA A 29 11.40 -2.21 5.74
CA ALA A 29 11.17 -0.98 4.99
C ALA A 29 11.42 -1.17 3.49
N ALA A 30 12.55 -1.79 3.11
CA ALA A 30 12.89 -2.08 1.73
C ALA A 30 11.91 -3.07 1.07
N HIS A 31 11.39 -4.04 1.84
CA HIS A 31 10.35 -4.95 1.36
C HIS A 31 9.03 -4.21 1.11
N LEU A 32 8.61 -3.35 2.04
CA LEU A 32 7.38 -2.56 1.93
C LEU A 32 7.45 -1.52 0.79
N GLU A 33 8.61 -0.91 0.57
CA GLU A 33 8.82 0.06 -0.52
C GLU A 33 8.59 -0.57 -1.92
N ARG A 34 8.95 -1.84 -2.10
CA ARG A 34 8.71 -2.56 -3.36
C ARG A 34 7.34 -3.24 -3.42
N SER A 35 6.62 -3.27 -2.31
CA SER A 35 5.31 -3.90 -2.23
C SER A 35 4.26 -3.02 -2.90
N ASN A 36 3.52 -3.59 -3.86
CA ASN A 36 2.48 -2.90 -4.59
C ASN A 36 1.15 -3.63 -4.45
N PHE A 37 0.11 -2.87 -4.13
CA PHE A 37 -1.26 -3.37 -4.07
C PHE A 37 -2.04 -2.87 -5.27
N ASN A 38 -2.75 -3.78 -5.91
CA ASN A 38 -3.42 -3.56 -7.20
C ASN A 38 -4.94 -3.67 -7.12
N SER A 39 -5.46 -4.13 -5.98
CA SER A 39 -6.89 -4.20 -5.70
C SER A 39 -7.16 -4.02 -4.20
N SER A 40 -8.37 -3.60 -3.87
CA SER A 40 -8.91 -3.58 -2.52
C SER A 40 -8.88 -4.97 -1.86
N THR A 41 -9.03 -6.05 -2.62
CA THR A 41 -8.92 -7.43 -2.11
C THR A 41 -7.51 -7.75 -1.60
N GLN A 42 -6.47 -7.31 -2.29
CA GLN A 42 -5.10 -7.52 -1.81
C GLN A 42 -4.81 -6.71 -0.54
N VAL A 43 -5.33 -5.48 -0.46
CA VAL A 43 -5.25 -4.67 0.75
C VAL A 43 -5.98 -5.34 1.90
N ALA A 44 -7.22 -5.81 1.68
CA ALA A 44 -7.99 -6.55 2.67
C ALA A 44 -7.24 -7.77 3.20
N GLY A 45 -6.70 -8.61 2.31
CA GLY A 45 -5.96 -9.80 2.70
C GLY A 45 -4.69 -9.48 3.51
N LEU A 46 -3.99 -8.39 3.19
CA LEU A 46 -2.87 -7.92 4.02
C LEU A 46 -3.36 -7.52 5.41
N LEU A 47 -4.40 -6.69 5.48
CA LEU A 47 -4.93 -6.17 6.74
C LEU A 47 -5.44 -7.30 7.63
N GLU A 48 -6.20 -8.25 7.07
CA GLU A 48 -6.66 -9.47 7.75
C GLU A 48 -5.49 -10.34 8.20
N GLY A 49 -4.43 -10.46 7.39
CA GLY A 49 -3.21 -11.17 7.75
C GLY A 49 -2.45 -10.53 8.91
N LEU A 50 -2.53 -9.19 9.03
CA LEU A 50 -2.09 -8.44 10.21
C LEU A 50 -3.11 -8.55 11.36
N GLY A 51 -4.29 -9.12 11.12
CA GLY A 51 -5.41 -9.32 12.03
C GLY A 51 -6.36 -8.12 12.16
N LEU A 52 -6.18 -7.06 11.37
CA LEU A 52 -7.00 -5.86 11.44
C LEU A 52 -8.41 -6.13 10.89
N ASP A 53 -9.41 -5.42 11.43
CA ASP A 53 -10.80 -5.54 10.99
C ASP A 53 -11.04 -4.71 9.73
N VAL A 54 -11.42 -5.41 8.66
CA VAL A 54 -11.62 -4.83 7.35
C VAL A 54 -13.06 -4.37 7.11
N GLU A 55 -14.02 -4.84 7.93
CA GLU A 55 -15.44 -4.54 7.71
C GLU A 55 -15.74 -3.03 7.64
N PRO A 56 -15.21 -2.17 8.54
CA PRO A 56 -15.43 -0.72 8.48
C PRO A 56 -14.83 -0.05 7.23
N LEU A 57 -13.89 -0.72 6.56
CA LEU A 57 -13.16 -0.19 5.41
C LEU A 57 -13.83 -0.54 4.09
N ARG A 58 -14.72 -1.55 4.05
CA ARG A 58 -15.37 -2.04 2.81
C ARG A 58 -16.04 -0.93 2.00
N ARG A 59 -16.58 0.09 2.69
CA ARG A 59 -17.21 1.26 2.06
C ARG A 59 -16.28 2.04 1.12
N PHE A 60 -14.97 1.95 1.32
CA PHE A 60 -13.95 2.65 0.53
C PHE A 60 -13.43 1.83 -0.67
N PHE A 61 -13.73 0.53 -0.73
CA PHE A 61 -13.07 -0.40 -1.64
C PHE A 61 -13.31 -0.09 -3.10
N SER A 62 -14.54 0.30 -3.45
CA SER A 62 -14.88 0.67 -4.83
C SER A 62 -14.08 1.89 -5.32
N GLN A 63 -13.79 2.85 -4.44
CA GLN A 63 -13.01 4.05 -4.75
C GLN A 63 -11.51 3.73 -4.81
N LEU A 64 -11.00 2.92 -3.88
CA LEU A 64 -9.64 2.39 -3.94
C LEU A 64 -9.36 1.65 -5.25
N ASP A 65 -10.28 0.78 -5.67
CA ASP A 65 -10.13 0.04 -6.92
C ASP A 65 -10.14 0.97 -8.14
N GLN A 66 -10.90 2.08 -8.10
CA GLN A 66 -10.85 3.09 -9.16
C GLN A 66 -9.49 3.79 -9.20
N MET A 67 -8.96 4.21 -8.04
CA MET A 67 -7.64 4.83 -7.92
C MET A 67 -6.52 3.91 -8.42
N MET A 68 -6.55 2.64 -8.01
CA MET A 68 -5.54 1.65 -8.42
C MET A 68 -5.65 1.34 -9.92
N ARG A 69 -6.86 1.21 -10.48
CA ARG A 69 -7.04 1.06 -11.93
C ARG A 69 -6.51 2.27 -12.69
N ARG A 70 -6.75 3.48 -12.18
CA ARG A 70 -6.22 4.72 -12.77
C ARG A 70 -4.69 4.74 -12.76
N ARG A 71 -4.06 4.37 -11.65
CA ARG A 71 -2.59 4.22 -11.55
C ARG A 71 -2.04 3.29 -12.63
N HIS A 72 -2.67 2.13 -12.82
CA HIS A 72 -2.27 1.18 -13.87
C HIS A 72 -2.42 1.76 -15.28
N GLN A 73 -3.49 2.52 -15.55
CA GLN A 73 -3.68 3.18 -16.85
C GLN A 73 -2.62 4.26 -17.11
N ILE A 74 -2.27 5.06 -16.10
CA ILE A 74 -1.20 6.05 -16.21
C ILE A 74 0.13 5.35 -16.55
N VAL A 75 0.50 4.32 -15.80
CA VAL A 75 1.78 3.63 -15.99
C VAL A 75 1.87 2.87 -17.31
N HIS A 76 0.82 2.14 -17.70
CA HIS A 76 0.87 1.29 -18.90
C HIS A 76 0.46 1.99 -20.20
N ARG A 77 -0.37 3.04 -20.11
CA ARG A 77 -0.96 3.69 -21.29
C ARG A 77 -0.78 5.20 -21.31
N ALA A 78 0.04 5.76 -20.41
CA ALA A 78 0.14 7.21 -20.22
C ALA A 78 -1.24 7.87 -20.06
N ASP A 79 -2.17 7.12 -19.46
CA ASP A 79 -3.56 7.52 -19.26
C ASP A 79 -4.37 7.83 -20.54
N CYS A 80 -3.89 7.34 -21.68
CA CYS A 80 -4.49 7.60 -22.96
C CYS A 80 -5.72 6.72 -23.22
N THR A 81 -6.75 7.33 -23.80
CA THR A 81 -7.93 6.63 -24.33
C THR A 81 -7.72 6.27 -25.80
N SER A 82 -8.25 5.12 -26.23
CA SER A 82 -8.27 4.68 -27.63
C SER A 82 -9.42 5.30 -28.44
N GLU A 83 -10.30 6.07 -27.79
CA GLU A 83 -11.45 6.69 -28.46
C GLU A 83 -11.04 7.88 -29.32
N THR A 84 -11.29 7.79 -30.62
CA THR A 84 -11.02 8.86 -31.59
C THR A 84 -12.30 9.63 -31.93
N GLY A 85 -12.18 10.93 -32.22
CA GLY A 85 -13.30 11.81 -32.58
C GLY A 85 -13.05 13.30 -32.30
N ARG A 86 -13.83 14.19 -32.93
CA ARG A 86 -13.75 15.65 -32.74
C ARG A 86 -14.15 16.00 -31.30
N GLY A 87 -13.28 16.69 -30.55
CA GLY A 87 -13.53 17.07 -29.14
C GLY A 87 -13.14 16.01 -28.10
N ARG A 88 -12.58 14.85 -28.51
CA ARG A 88 -12.06 13.85 -27.58
C ARG A 88 -10.58 14.13 -27.26
N HIS A 89 -10.29 14.39 -25.99
CA HIS A 89 -8.92 14.53 -25.51
C HIS A 89 -8.24 13.16 -25.45
N ARG A 90 -6.94 13.15 -25.71
CA ARG A 90 -6.13 11.92 -25.76
C ARG A 90 -6.03 11.23 -24.40
N ALA A 91 -6.05 11.99 -23.31
CA ALA A 91 -6.09 11.48 -21.96
C ALA A 91 -7.52 11.43 -21.42
N HIS A 92 -7.80 10.48 -20.55
CA HIS A 92 -9.05 10.44 -19.80
C HIS A 92 -9.18 11.68 -18.89
N SER A 93 -10.38 12.27 -18.83
CA SER A 93 -10.65 13.40 -17.95
C SER A 93 -10.64 12.98 -16.47
N LEU A 94 -10.10 13.85 -15.61
CA LEU A 94 -10.14 13.71 -14.16
C LEU A 94 -10.37 15.10 -13.57
N SER A 95 -11.46 15.28 -12.82
CA SER A 95 -11.74 16.56 -12.17
C SER A 95 -10.99 16.68 -10.85
N ALA A 96 -10.69 17.92 -10.44
CA ALA A 96 -10.11 18.21 -9.13
C ALA A 96 -10.98 17.64 -8.00
N SER A 97 -12.31 17.75 -8.11
CA SER A 97 -13.26 17.21 -7.13
C SER A 97 -13.16 15.68 -6.97
N THR A 98 -12.90 14.93 -8.05
CA THR A 98 -12.68 13.49 -7.97
C THR A 98 -11.38 13.18 -7.23
N VAL A 99 -10.32 13.93 -7.49
CA VAL A 99 -9.03 13.77 -6.80
C VAL A 99 -9.16 14.11 -5.31
N GLU A 100 -9.84 15.19 -4.97
CA GLU A 100 -10.14 15.56 -3.59
C GLU A 100 -10.93 14.46 -2.87
N GLN A 101 -11.93 13.88 -3.54
CA GLN A 101 -12.68 12.77 -2.98
C GLN A 101 -11.78 11.54 -2.73
N TRP A 102 -10.87 11.23 -3.65
CA TRP A 102 -9.91 10.14 -3.47
C TRP A 102 -8.94 10.39 -2.30
N ILE A 103 -8.47 11.62 -2.12
CA ILE A 103 -7.62 12.00 -0.98
C ILE A 103 -8.40 11.77 0.33
N ASN A 104 -9.63 12.27 0.42
CA ASN A 104 -10.46 12.10 1.61
C ASN A 104 -10.70 10.64 1.95
N VAL A 105 -10.96 9.80 0.94
CA VAL A 105 -11.11 8.35 1.13
C VAL A 105 -9.87 7.73 1.78
N VAL A 106 -8.67 8.09 1.32
CA VAL A 106 -7.42 7.57 1.89
C VAL A 106 -7.23 8.06 3.32
N LEU A 107 -7.50 9.34 3.60
CA LEU A 107 -7.37 9.92 4.93
C LEU A 107 -8.35 9.30 5.93
N ASP A 108 -9.62 9.14 5.54
CA ASP A 108 -10.64 8.52 6.37
C ASP A 108 -10.31 7.06 6.67
N MET A 109 -9.82 6.33 5.66
CA MET A 109 -9.41 4.95 5.84
C MET A 109 -8.16 4.83 6.73
N HIS A 110 -7.19 5.74 6.59
CA HIS A 110 -6.02 5.84 7.44
C HIS A 110 -6.39 6.07 8.91
N ALA A 111 -7.33 7.00 9.18
CA ALA A 111 -7.77 7.27 10.55
C ALA A 111 -8.35 6.04 11.26
N ILE A 112 -9.14 5.22 10.55
CA ILE A 112 -9.69 3.97 11.10
C ILE A 112 -8.57 2.95 11.36
N LEU A 113 -7.65 2.79 10.41
CA LEU A 113 -6.53 1.85 10.54
C LEU A 113 -5.63 2.22 11.71
N GLN A 114 -5.31 3.51 11.85
CA GLN A 114 -4.48 4.01 12.94
C GLN A 114 -5.13 3.70 14.30
N TYR A 115 -6.44 3.94 14.44
CA TYR A 115 -7.19 3.58 15.65
C TYR A 115 -7.09 2.08 15.97
N GLN A 116 -7.26 1.20 14.97
CA GLN A 116 -7.16 -0.24 15.20
C GLN A 116 -5.75 -0.69 15.61
N VAL A 117 -4.71 -0.09 15.02
CA VAL A 117 -3.30 -0.39 15.36
C VAL A 117 -3.00 0.06 16.79
N GLU A 118 -3.39 1.28 17.17
CA GLU A 118 -3.20 1.81 18.52
C GLU A 118 -3.89 0.94 19.58
N MET A 119 -5.16 0.57 19.33
CA MET A 119 -5.93 -0.29 20.22
C MET A 119 -5.28 -1.66 20.42
N ARG A 120 -4.61 -2.20 19.41
CA ARG A 120 -3.90 -3.48 19.49
C ARG A 120 -2.57 -3.40 20.19
N LEU A 121 -1.80 -2.35 19.94
CA LEU A 121 -0.55 -2.12 20.66
C LEU A 121 -0.83 -1.98 22.16
N ALA A 122 -1.91 -1.29 22.54
CA ALA A 122 -2.34 -1.16 23.93
C ALA A 122 -2.79 -2.49 24.59
N GLN A 123 -3.19 -3.50 23.81
CA GLN A 123 -3.61 -4.81 24.31
C GLN A 123 -2.46 -5.82 24.43
N ASN A 124 -1.32 -5.53 23.79
CA ASN A 124 -0.14 -6.40 23.73
C ASN A 124 1.00 -5.94 24.69
N VAL A 125 0.74 -4.93 25.52
CA VAL A 125 1.60 -4.45 26.62
C VAL A 125 0.96 -4.87 27.94
#